data_AF-A0A438J5X5-F1
#
_entry.id   AF-A0A438J5X5-F1
#
_cell.length_a   1.000
_cell.length_b   1.000
_cell.length_c   1.000
_cell.angle_alpha   90.00
_cell.angle_beta   90.00
_cell.angle_gamma   90.00
#
_symmetry.space_group_name_H-M   'P 1'
#
loop_
_entity.id
_entity.type
_entity.pdbx_description
1 polymer ?
#
loop_
_entity_poly.entity_id
_entity_poly.type
_entity_poly.pdbx_seq_one_letter_code
_entity_poly.pdbx_strand_id
1 'polypeptide(L)'
;MYDRRTVKNIPKYAPAQFYIDNVLPRIKEKKIMALKPFVDRLGYDNVPPEINRLRCRVNYHALKFLPEIEQMADQLASRMRNRTGSSNPYMYEKSVPESWLDLKL
;
A
#
# COMPACT_ATOMS: atom_id res chain seq x y z
N MET A 1 27.84 17.70 -1.87
CA MET A 1 26.58 18.39 -2.24
C MET A 1 25.42 17.71 -1.53
N TYR A 2 24.68 18.43 -0.67
CA TYR A 2 23.47 17.88 -0.06
C TYR A 2 22.35 17.85 -1.10
N ASP A 3 21.80 16.67 -1.40
CA ASP A 3 20.62 16.55 -2.26
C ASP A 3 19.45 17.30 -1.62
N ARG A 4 19.08 18.43 -2.23
CA ARG A 4 18.01 19.31 -1.77
C ARG A 4 16.63 18.64 -1.83
N ARG A 5 16.51 17.47 -2.50
CA ARG A 5 15.27 16.70 -2.64
C ARG A 5 15.13 15.57 -1.62
N THR A 6 16.07 15.42 -0.68
CA THR A 6 15.98 14.41 0.37
C THR A 6 15.62 15.03 1.73
N VAL A 7 14.58 14.54 2.39
CA VAL A 7 14.31 14.79 3.82
C VAL A 7 15.00 13.70 4.64
N LYS A 8 15.87 14.11 5.56
CA LYS A 8 16.61 13.24 6.48
C LYS A 8 16.06 13.38 7.91
N ASN A 9 16.38 12.42 8.77
CA ASN A 9 16.11 12.45 10.22
C ASN A 9 14.61 12.56 10.57
N ILE A 10 13.74 11.89 9.80
CA ILE A 10 12.34 11.74 10.18
C ILE A 10 12.28 10.87 11.45
N PRO A 11 11.60 11.31 12.52
CA PRO A 11 11.46 10.52 13.73
C PRO A 11 10.84 9.14 13.46
N LYS A 12 11.34 8.13 14.18
CA LYS A 12 10.74 6.79 14.19
C LYS A 12 9.30 6.91 14.71
N TYR A 13 8.31 6.52 13.90
CA TYR A 13 6.88 6.70 14.19
C TYR A 13 6.40 8.17 14.27
N ALA A 14 6.90 9.04 13.38
CA ALA A 14 6.47 10.44 13.35
C ALA A 14 4.92 10.59 13.23
N PRO A 15 4.29 11.50 14.01
CA PRO A 15 2.85 11.74 13.96
C PRO A 15 2.44 12.39 12.63
N ALA A 16 1.15 12.33 12.29
CA ALA A 16 0.62 12.95 11.06
C ALA A 16 1.00 14.44 10.96
N GLN A 17 0.90 15.15 12.08
CA GLN A 17 1.22 16.57 12.15
C GLN A 17 2.67 16.89 11.73
N PHE A 18 3.62 16.01 12.06
CA PHE A 18 5.02 16.18 11.64
C PHE A 18 5.15 16.26 10.11
N TYR A 19 4.39 15.44 9.38
CA TYR A 19 4.41 15.45 7.91
C TYR A 19 3.77 16.71 7.35
N ILE A 20 2.69 17.20 7.97
CA ILE A 20 2.02 18.44 7.57
C ILE A 20 2.96 19.63 7.75
N ASP A 21 3.67 19.70 8.88
CA ASP A 21 4.50 20.86 9.22
C ASP A 21 5.86 20.83 8.51
N ASN A 22 6.47 19.64 8.38
CA ASN A 22 7.87 19.52 7.96
C ASN A 22 8.02 18.96 6.55
N VAL A 23 7.13 18.09 6.08
CA VAL A 23 7.32 17.39 4.81
C VAL A 23 6.51 18.06 3.70
N LEU A 24 5.24 18.36 3.95
CA LEU A 24 4.31 18.92 2.98
C LEU A 24 4.79 20.23 2.33
N PRO A 25 5.33 21.24 3.07
CA PRO A 25 5.78 22.49 2.45
C PRO A 25 6.92 22.25 1.44
N ARG A 26 7.81 21.33 1.77
CA ARG A 26 8.96 20.97 0.92
C ARG A 26 8.54 20.18 -0.33
N ILE A 27 7.51 19.33 -0.21
CA ILE A 27 6.91 18.64 -1.38
C ILE A 27 6.26 19.66 -2.31
N LYS A 28 5.51 20.63 -1.78
CA LYS A 28 4.88 21.70 -2.58
C LYS A 28 5.91 22.52 -3.35
N GLU A 29 7.08 22.79 -2.76
CA GLU A 29 8.17 23.51 -3.43
C GLU A 29 8.85 22.68 -4.54
N LYS A 30 9.17 21.41 -4.28
CA LYS A 30 10.08 20.61 -5.14
C LYS A 30 9.40 19.57 -6.01
N LYS A 31 8.06 19.43 -5.92
CA LYS A 31 7.19 18.45 -6.59
C LYS A 31 7.48 16.97 -6.24
N ILE A 32 8.75 16.56 -6.17
CA ILE A 32 9.18 15.20 -5.87
C ILE A 32 10.27 15.26 -4.79
N MET A 33 10.12 14.45 -3.75
CA MET A 33 11.11 14.31 -2.68
C MET A 33 11.33 12.84 -2.28
N ALA A 34 12.56 12.51 -1.92
CA ALA A 34 12.91 11.26 -1.28
C ALA A 34 12.87 11.42 0.25
N LEU A 35 12.22 10.49 0.93
CA LEU A 35 12.19 10.42 2.39
C LEU A 35 13.14 9.30 2.86
N LYS A 36 14.11 9.62 3.72
CA LYS A 36 15.09 8.64 4.23
C LYS A 36 15.25 8.74 5.75
N PRO A 37 15.40 7.61 6.47
CA PRO A 37 15.33 6.21 5.99
C PRO A 37 13.89 5.77 5.64
N PHE A 38 13.76 4.70 4.84
CA PHE A 38 12.45 4.20 4.38
C PHE A 38 11.66 3.50 5.50
N VAL A 39 12.38 2.92 6.46
CA VAL A 39 11.85 2.22 7.63
C VAL A 39 11.30 3.21 8.65
N ASP A 40 10.10 2.91 9.14
CA ASP A 40 9.37 3.61 10.21
C ASP A 40 8.78 4.99 9.88
N ARG A 41 7.77 4.99 8.99
CA ARG A 41 6.91 6.15 8.67
C ARG A 41 5.56 6.11 9.39
N LEU A 42 4.86 7.26 9.31
CA LEU A 42 3.59 7.64 9.97
C LEU A 42 3.17 6.70 11.11
N GLY A 43 3.36 7.17 12.34
CA GLY A 43 2.97 6.48 13.56
C GLY A 43 1.53 5.97 13.49
N TYR A 44 1.24 4.88 14.21
CA TYR A 44 -0.09 4.29 14.25
C TYR A 44 -1.05 5.10 15.13
N ASP A 45 -0.50 5.76 16.14
CA ASP A 45 -1.26 6.48 17.15
C ASP A 45 -1.83 7.78 16.60
N ASN A 46 -3.07 8.09 16.98
CA ASN A 46 -3.77 9.34 16.63
C ASN A 46 -3.90 9.59 15.11
N VAL A 47 -3.84 8.53 14.29
CA VAL A 47 -4.14 8.60 12.86
C VAL A 47 -5.57 8.10 12.63
N PRO A 48 -6.42 8.86 11.91
CA PRO A 48 -7.78 8.42 11.60
C PRO A 48 -7.80 7.03 10.93
N PRO A 49 -8.74 6.14 11.29
CA PRO A 49 -8.82 4.78 10.74
C PRO A 49 -8.82 4.74 9.20
N GLU A 50 -9.45 5.73 8.57
CA GLU A 50 -9.55 5.87 7.11
C GLU A 50 -8.18 6.02 6.45
N ILE A 51 -7.26 6.74 7.11
CA ILE A 51 -5.88 6.90 6.62
C ILE A 51 -5.11 5.59 6.74
N ASN A 52 -5.31 4.83 7.81
CA ASN A 52 -4.69 3.50 7.95
C ASN A 52 -5.25 2.51 6.92
N ARG A 53 -6.56 2.54 6.64
CA ARG A 53 -7.18 1.75 5.57
C ARG A 53 -6.63 2.12 4.20
N LEU A 54 -6.51 3.41 3.90
CA LEU A 54 -5.91 3.90 2.66
C LEU A 54 -4.46 3.44 2.51
N ARG A 55 -3.65 3.51 3.58
CA ARG A 55 -2.26 3.00 3.59
C ARG A 55 -2.22 1.52 3.21
N CYS A 56 -3.05 0.70 3.84
CA CYS A 56 -3.12 -0.73 3.56
C CYS A 56 -3.53 -0.98 2.11
N ARG A 57 -4.57 -0.28 1.62
CA ARG A 57 -5.06 -0.41 0.25
C ARG A 57 -4.00 -0.04 -0.79
N VAL A 58 -3.36 1.12 -0.61
CA VAL A 58 -2.30 1.58 -1.53
C VAL A 58 -1.11 0.61 -1.52
N ASN A 59 -0.68 0.14 -0.34
CA ASN A 59 0.40 -0.84 -0.25
C ASN A 59 0.02 -2.17 -0.92
N TYR A 60 -1.21 -2.65 -0.73
CA TYR A 60 -1.71 -3.86 -1.38
C TYR A 60 -1.66 -3.76 -2.91
N HIS A 61 -2.12 -2.64 -3.49
CA HIS A 61 -2.10 -2.44 -4.94
C HIS A 61 -0.70 -2.13 -5.50
N ALA A 62 0.18 -1.54 -4.70
CA ALA A 62 1.57 -1.29 -5.08
C ALA A 62 2.42 -2.57 -5.11
N LEU A 63 2.06 -3.57 -4.29
CA LEU A 63 2.68 -4.89 -4.30
C LEU A 63 2.18 -5.69 -5.51
N LYS A 64 2.93 -5.60 -6.61
CA LYS A 64 2.72 -6.43 -7.80
C LYS A 64 3.77 -7.52 -7.87
N PHE A 65 3.34 -8.75 -8.10
CA PHE A 65 4.25 -9.87 -8.31
C PHE A 65 4.80 -9.84 -9.74
N LEU A 66 5.89 -10.58 -9.97
CA LEU A 66 6.36 -10.82 -11.33
C LEU A 66 5.31 -11.63 -12.11
N PRO A 67 5.15 -11.38 -13.42
CA PRO A 67 4.14 -12.07 -14.24
C PRO A 67 4.21 -13.60 -14.15
N GLU A 68 5.40 -14.16 -14.03
CA GLU A 68 5.62 -15.61 -13.92
C GLU A 68 5.09 -16.17 -12.60
N ILE A 69 5.21 -15.41 -11.51
CA ILE A 69 4.67 -15.77 -10.18
C ILE A 69 3.14 -15.70 -10.22
N GLU A 70 2.58 -14.66 -10.82
CA GLU A 70 1.13 -14.51 -10.98
C GLU A 70 0.54 -15.66 -11.81
N GLN A 71 1.19 -15.99 -12.94
CA GLN A 71 0.77 -17.11 -13.79
C GLN A 71 0.82 -18.45 -13.05
N MET A 72 1.89 -18.71 -12.30
CA MET A 72 2.02 -19.93 -11.51
C MET A 72 0.93 -20.02 -10.44
N ALA A 73 0.67 -18.91 -9.72
CA ALA A 73 -0.35 -18.83 -8.70
C ALA A 73 -1.76 -19.07 -9.27
N ASP A 74 -2.06 -18.49 -10.43
CA ASP A 74 -3.32 -18.68 -11.15
C ASP A 74 -3.54 -20.14 -11.56
N GLN A 75 -2.49 -20.80 -12.08
CA GLN A 75 -2.56 -22.22 -12.44
C GLN A 75 -2.79 -23.11 -11.22
N LEU A 76 -2.07 -22.84 -10.12
CA LEU A 76 -2.23 -23.58 -8.87
C LEU A 76 -3.65 -23.43 -8.32
N ALA A 77 -4.15 -22.20 -8.21
CA ALA A 77 -5.48 -21.91 -7.70
C ALA A 77 -6.56 -22.55 -8.58
N SER A 78 -6.41 -22.51 -9.91
CA SER A 78 -7.33 -23.16 -10.84
C SER A 78 -7.37 -24.68 -10.67
N ARG A 79 -6.20 -25.33 -10.51
CA ARG A 79 -6.11 -26.77 -10.25
C ARG A 79 -6.75 -27.17 -8.93
N MET A 80 -6.56 -26.37 -7.87
CA MET A 80 -7.17 -26.63 -6.56
C MET A 80 -8.70 -26.55 -6.65
N ARG A 81 -9.23 -25.49 -7.27
CA ARG A 81 -10.67 -25.30 -7.47
C ARG A 81 -11.32 -26.43 -8.27
N ASN A 82 -10.65 -26.94 -9.31
CA ASN A 82 -11.20 -28.01 -10.14
C ASN A 82 -11.18 -29.39 -9.48
N ARG A 83 -10.37 -29.59 -8.43
CA ARG A 83 -10.29 -30.86 -7.69
C ARG A 83 -11.30 -30.94 -6.54
N THR A 84 -11.56 -29.80 -5.89
CA THR A 84 -12.63 -29.69 -4.90
C THR A 84 -13.92 -29.38 -5.65
N GLY A 85 -14.76 -30.38 -5.93
CA GLY A 85 -16.03 -30.22 -6.66
C GLY A 85 -17.07 -29.28 -6.01
N SER A 86 -16.69 -28.47 -5.03
CA SER A 86 -17.46 -27.34 -4.53
C SER A 86 -17.00 -26.06 -5.23
N SER A 87 -17.89 -25.47 -6.03
CA SER A 87 -17.79 -24.08 -6.47
C SER A 87 -17.73 -23.17 -5.24
N ASN A 88 -16.53 -22.82 -4.77
CA ASN A 88 -16.39 -21.88 -3.68
C ASN A 88 -16.65 -20.45 -4.22
N PRO A 89 -17.77 -19.80 -3.85
CA PRO A 89 -18.22 -18.55 -4.48
C PRO A 89 -17.30 -17.35 -4.17
N TYR A 90 -16.41 -17.46 -3.17
CA TYR A 90 -15.58 -16.35 -2.71
C TYR A 90 -14.26 -16.17 -3.48
N MET A 91 -14.03 -16.97 -4.52
CA MET A 91 -12.75 -17.02 -5.24
C MET A 91 -12.89 -16.76 -6.75
N TYR A 92 -14.06 -16.32 -7.21
CA TYR A 92 -14.31 -15.94 -8.59
C TYR A 92 -14.44 -14.43 -8.69
N GLU A 93 -13.31 -13.73 -8.84
CA GLU A 93 -13.29 -12.56 -9.73
C GLU A 93 -11.87 -12.13 -10.07
N LYS A 94 -11.54 -12.17 -11.37
CA LYS A 94 -10.35 -11.52 -11.95
C LYS A 94 -10.52 -9.99 -12.07
N SER A 95 -11.53 -9.45 -11.43
CA SER A 95 -11.79 -8.03 -11.25
C SER A 95 -12.54 -7.93 -9.94
N VAL A 96 -11.88 -7.52 -8.86
CA VAL A 96 -12.62 -7.03 -7.69
C VAL A 96 -13.60 -5.99 -8.25
N PRO A 97 -14.93 -6.21 -8.20
CA PRO A 97 -15.86 -5.22 -8.71
C PRO A 97 -15.56 -3.92 -7.97
N GLU A 98 -15.72 -2.77 -8.62
CA GLU A 98 -15.47 -1.49 -7.93
C GLU A 98 -16.27 -1.40 -6.61
N SER A 99 -17.43 -2.05 -6.52
CA SER A 99 -18.25 -2.17 -5.30
C SER A 99 -17.62 -2.99 -4.16
N TRP A 100 -16.64 -3.85 -4.43
CA TRP A 100 -15.88 -4.60 -3.42
C TRP A 100 -14.58 -3.90 -3.00
N LEU A 101 -14.18 -2.83 -3.70
CA LEU A 101 -13.16 -1.91 -3.17
C LEU A 101 -13.68 -1.20 -1.92
N ASP A 102 -14.98 -0.95 -1.79
CA ASP A 102 -15.56 -0.25 -0.63
C ASP A 102 -15.78 -1.15 0.59
N LEU A 103 -15.72 -2.48 0.43
CA LEU A 103 -16.02 -3.46 1.49
C LEU A 103 -14.82 -4.23 2.06
N LYS A 104 -13.59 -3.95 1.64
CA LYS A 104 -12.39 -4.44 2.35
C LYS A 104 -11.89 -3.37 3.33
N LEU A 105 -12.41 -3.48 4.56
CA LEU A 105 -12.09 -2.75 5.80
C LEU A 105 -12.20 -1.24 5.70
#